data_AF-A0A830EFS8-F1
#
_entry.id   AF-A0A830EFS8-F1
#
_cell.length_a   1.000
_cell.length_b   1.000
_cell.length_c   1.000
_cell.angle_alpha   90.00
_cell.angle_beta   90.00
_cell.angle_gamma   90.00
#
_symmetry.space_group_name_H-M   'P 1'
#
loop_
_entity.id
_entity.type
_entity.pdbx_description
1 polymer ?
#
loop_
_entity_poly.entity_id
_entity_poly.type
_entity_poly.pdbx_seq_one_letter_code
_entity_poly.pdbx_strand_id
1 'polypeptide(L)'
;MAQGEAESDIDLTISETIQSLVESYRQMTIPLERYLFLILLPAVAFFIISTVVALLLEQPIAVRAPIPLLGFLVMASAIFYPKILLSQRKRELNNRFHLLITHMTVLATTKIDRMEVFRTLAEEDEYGELAMEMHRIVQLVDTWNLSLDDACRRRAKQVPSRAVSDFFDRLAYTLGAGQGLDDYLLTEQEQIIQHYSTVYKSSLDSLEVMKDLYLSMILSMTFALVFAVVLPVLTGTNPTMTVSAVIVMFVFVQTGFYLAIRSMAPYDPVWFHPVDYPSPVESKLNKSMVAGVGLSMLLVFITLGGMLGISPITLNDLFFMFDEVPLPLYAAAPITPMIIPGIVFRQEEQRIKDRDSEFPNFIRALGATEGAKQSTTGAVLRTLRKKDFGALSPNIDNLYKRLNMRIEPTSAWRFFTADCRSYLIQTFSEMYLIGREMGGSPKQLGELISENMNQVLQLRQKRKQATTTLVGLLYGMTAASTFAFFIGLQVVNILAGMSLNLSTGSRLDAASLINTSVYNIPLIEFLLIIIIMFGAMLSSLMIRTIDGGHNANTYMHFVILSWIGAITGTFTKWLVSQFLAI
;
A
#
# COMPACT_ATOMS: atom_id res chain seq x y z
N MET A 1 -32.99 2.16 7.63
CA MET A 1 -32.67 2.97 6.43
C MET A 1 -31.28 2.58 5.95
N ALA A 2 -31.17 1.39 5.35
CA ALA A 2 -29.89 0.78 4.97
C ALA A 2 -29.98 0.32 3.50
N GLN A 3 -30.05 1.29 2.60
CA GLN A 3 -29.87 1.15 1.15
C GLN A 3 -29.45 2.54 0.68
N GLY A 4 -28.18 2.72 0.28
CA GLY A 4 -27.73 4.02 -0.22
C GLY A 4 -26.22 4.27 -0.31
N GLU A 5 -25.34 3.37 0.15
CA GLU A 5 -23.88 3.63 0.10
C GLU A 5 -23.10 2.73 -0.88
N ALA A 6 -23.77 2.11 -1.84
CA ALA A 6 -23.12 1.29 -2.88
C ALA A 6 -23.60 1.58 -4.32
N GLU A 7 -24.37 2.64 -4.56
CA GLU A 7 -24.75 3.06 -5.92
C GLU A 7 -24.10 4.40 -6.28
N SER A 8 -23.30 4.35 -7.36
CA SER A 8 -22.97 5.43 -8.30
C SER A 8 -22.34 6.73 -7.75
N ASP A 9 -21.01 6.80 -7.76
CA ASP A 9 -20.28 8.07 -7.73
C ASP A 9 -19.77 8.48 -9.14
N ILE A 10 -20.52 8.14 -10.19
CA ILE A 10 -20.16 8.41 -11.61
C ILE A 10 -21.24 9.25 -12.32
N ASP A 11 -21.98 10.08 -11.59
CA ASP A 11 -22.80 11.15 -12.19
C ASP A 11 -22.54 12.46 -11.47
N LEU A 12 -21.25 12.85 -11.36
CA LEU A 12 -20.90 14.19 -10.90
C LEU A 12 -21.33 15.20 -11.96
N THR A 13 -22.48 15.84 -11.74
CA THR A 13 -22.89 16.98 -12.56
C THR A 13 -21.83 18.08 -12.37
N ILE A 14 -21.50 18.85 -13.41
CA ILE A 14 -20.52 19.96 -13.32
C ILE A 14 -20.86 20.89 -12.14
N SER A 15 -22.16 21.08 -11.87
CA SER A 15 -22.68 21.83 -10.72
C SER A 15 -22.23 21.24 -9.36
N GLU A 16 -22.30 19.93 -9.17
CA GLU A 16 -21.89 19.26 -7.92
C GLU A 16 -20.37 19.29 -7.75
N THR A 17 -19.63 19.17 -8.84
CA THR A 17 -18.17 19.32 -8.81
C THR A 17 -17.78 20.74 -8.37
N ILE A 18 -18.46 21.76 -8.89
CA ILE A 18 -18.25 23.16 -8.49
C ILE A 18 -18.67 23.37 -7.03
N GLN A 19 -19.82 22.86 -6.62
CA GLN A 19 -20.34 23.04 -5.27
C GLN A 19 -19.45 22.36 -4.22
N SER A 20 -19.01 21.12 -4.49
CA SER A 20 -18.04 20.41 -3.63
C SER A 20 -16.68 21.11 -3.60
N LEU A 21 -16.26 21.72 -4.71
CA LEU A 21 -15.04 22.52 -4.74
C LEU A 21 -15.20 23.78 -3.87
N VAL A 22 -16.29 24.54 -4.01
CA VAL A 22 -16.56 25.73 -3.20
C VAL A 22 -16.64 25.39 -1.71
N GLU A 23 -17.29 24.28 -1.35
CA GLU A 23 -17.34 23.79 0.02
C GLU A 23 -15.94 23.45 0.54
N SER A 24 -15.08 22.89 -0.31
CA SER A 24 -13.69 22.59 0.07
C SER A 24 -12.87 23.83 0.42
N TYR A 25 -13.13 24.95 -0.26
CA TYR A 25 -12.52 26.24 0.07
C TYR A 25 -13.03 26.81 1.40
N ARG A 26 -14.28 26.53 1.78
CA ARG A 26 -14.86 27.00 3.06
C ARG A 26 -14.34 26.23 4.27
N GLN A 27 -14.02 24.95 4.11
CA GLN A 27 -13.51 24.10 5.19
C GLN A 27 -11.98 24.15 5.34
N MET A 28 -11.30 24.98 4.53
CA MET A 28 -9.85 25.12 4.56
C MET A 28 -9.38 25.91 5.78
N THR A 29 -8.28 25.45 6.40
CA THR A 29 -7.67 26.13 7.56
C THR A 29 -6.91 27.41 7.19
N ILE A 30 -6.51 27.55 5.92
CA ILE A 30 -5.80 28.71 5.39
C ILE A 30 -6.82 29.78 4.95
N PRO A 31 -6.63 31.06 5.30
CA PRO A 31 -7.48 32.14 4.81
C PRO A 31 -7.54 32.18 3.29
N LEU A 32 -8.75 32.35 2.74
CA LEU A 32 -9.01 32.34 1.28
C LEU A 32 -8.12 33.33 0.53
N GLU A 33 -7.94 34.54 1.06
CA GLU A 33 -7.09 35.58 0.46
C GLU A 33 -5.64 35.11 0.30
N ARG A 34 -5.07 34.53 1.36
CA ARG A 34 -3.69 34.05 1.35
C ARG A 34 -3.49 32.92 0.34
N TYR A 35 -4.48 32.03 0.24
CA TYR A 35 -4.45 30.94 -0.72
C TYR A 35 -4.50 31.43 -2.17
N LEU A 36 -5.40 32.38 -2.46
CA LEU A 36 -5.55 32.97 -3.79
C LEU A 36 -4.25 33.65 -4.26
N PHE A 37 -3.62 34.47 -3.41
CA PHE A 37 -2.44 35.23 -3.79
C PHE A 37 -1.13 34.43 -3.79
N LEU A 38 -0.96 33.46 -2.88
CA LEU A 38 0.31 32.71 -2.76
C LEU A 38 0.36 31.42 -3.59
N ILE A 39 -0.78 30.79 -3.88
CA ILE A 39 -0.82 29.48 -4.54
C ILE A 39 -1.52 29.58 -5.90
N LEU A 40 -2.76 30.07 -5.92
CA LEU A 40 -3.58 30.03 -7.13
C LEU A 40 -3.07 31.00 -8.21
N LEU A 41 -2.80 32.26 -7.86
CA LEU A 41 -2.35 33.28 -8.81
C LEU A 41 -0.98 32.94 -9.44
N PRO A 42 0.06 32.53 -8.69
CA PRO A 42 1.32 32.08 -9.29
C PRO A 42 1.17 30.85 -10.18
N ALA A 43 0.29 29.90 -9.84
CA ALA A 43 0.02 28.73 -10.66
C ALA A 43 -0.65 29.08 -11.99
N VAL A 44 -1.63 29.99 -11.98
CA VAL A 44 -2.26 30.52 -13.19
C VAL A 44 -1.25 31.31 -14.03
N ALA A 45 -0.44 32.16 -13.40
CA ALA A 45 0.62 32.89 -14.09
C ALA A 45 1.64 31.95 -14.73
N PHE A 46 2.04 30.87 -14.04
CA PHE A 46 2.94 29.86 -14.58
C PHE A 46 2.35 29.15 -15.79
N PHE A 47 1.05 28.82 -15.78
CA PHE A 47 0.37 28.23 -16.94
C PHE A 47 0.32 29.20 -18.15
N ILE A 48 0.03 30.47 -17.90
CA ILE A 48 0.03 31.49 -18.96
C ILE A 48 1.44 31.64 -19.55
N ILE A 49 2.46 31.77 -18.69
CA ILE A 49 3.86 31.88 -19.10
C ILE A 49 4.30 30.64 -19.88
N SER A 50 4.01 29.42 -19.39
CA SER A 50 4.41 28.19 -20.08
C SER A 50 3.73 28.04 -21.45
N THR A 51 2.48 28.49 -21.57
CA THR A 51 1.75 28.52 -22.84
C THR A 51 2.34 29.54 -23.81
N VAL A 52 2.68 30.74 -23.34
CA VAL A 52 3.34 31.77 -24.14
C VAL A 52 4.74 31.32 -24.59
N VAL A 53 5.54 30.73 -23.69
CA VAL A 53 6.87 30.19 -24.02
C VAL A 53 6.76 29.09 -25.06
N ALA A 54 5.78 28.18 -24.92
CA ALA A 54 5.54 27.15 -25.91
C ALA A 54 5.19 27.77 -27.28
N LEU A 55 4.37 28.82 -27.31
CA LEU A 55 4.02 29.56 -28.53
C LEU A 55 5.21 30.20 -29.24
N LEU A 56 6.19 30.69 -28.48
CA LEU A 56 7.40 31.35 -29.00
C LEU A 56 8.50 30.37 -29.44
N LEU A 57 8.47 29.11 -29.01
CA LEU A 57 9.44 28.10 -29.41
C LEU A 57 9.09 27.53 -30.80
N GLU A 58 9.99 27.74 -31.77
CA GLU A 58 9.94 27.13 -33.12
C GLU A 58 10.42 25.67 -33.11
N GLN A 59 9.93 24.86 -32.19
CA GLN A 59 10.29 23.44 -32.04
C GLN A 59 9.14 22.52 -32.48
N PRO A 60 9.43 21.26 -32.89
CA PRO A 60 8.41 20.28 -33.24
C PRO A 60 7.37 20.11 -32.12
N ILE A 61 6.12 19.83 -32.50
CA ILE A 61 4.97 19.71 -31.57
C ILE A 61 5.26 18.73 -30.41
N ALA A 62 6.01 17.65 -30.67
CA ALA A 62 6.38 16.67 -29.65
C ALA A 62 7.21 17.26 -28.49
N VAL A 63 8.06 18.27 -28.77
CA VAL A 63 8.88 18.95 -27.76
C VAL A 63 8.13 20.10 -27.10
N ARG A 64 7.22 20.74 -27.85
CA ARG A 64 6.47 21.91 -27.40
C ARG A 64 5.24 21.55 -26.54
N ALA A 65 4.53 20.47 -26.87
CA ALA A 65 3.26 20.09 -26.22
C ALA A 65 3.37 19.79 -24.70
N PRO A 66 4.47 19.21 -24.17
CA PRO A 66 4.62 18.98 -22.73
C PRO A 66 4.69 20.26 -21.89
N ILE A 67 5.18 21.37 -22.45
CA ILE A 67 5.40 22.65 -21.73
C ILE A 67 4.08 23.28 -21.23
N PRO A 68 3.05 23.53 -22.08
CA PRO A 68 1.77 24.04 -21.61
C PRO A 68 1.00 22.97 -20.82
N LEU A 69 1.21 21.69 -21.11
CA LEU A 69 0.56 20.59 -20.38
C LEU A 69 1.04 20.51 -18.92
N LEU A 70 2.33 20.74 -18.66
CA LEU A 70 2.87 20.89 -17.30
C LEU A 70 2.29 22.12 -16.60
N GLY A 71 2.20 23.26 -17.28
CA GLY A 71 1.57 24.45 -16.71
C GLY A 71 0.10 24.23 -16.35
N PHE A 72 -0.64 23.55 -17.25
CA PHE A 72 -2.03 23.18 -17.02
C PHE A 72 -2.15 22.24 -15.82
N LEU A 73 -1.26 21.26 -15.69
CA LEU A 73 -1.21 20.34 -14.56
C LEU A 73 -0.98 21.08 -13.24
N VAL A 74 -0.07 22.05 -13.20
CA VAL A 74 0.19 22.87 -12.01
C VAL A 74 -1.04 23.70 -11.64
N MET A 75 -1.67 24.36 -12.61
CA MET A 75 -2.89 25.14 -12.40
C MET A 75 -4.06 24.27 -11.93
N ALA A 76 -4.30 23.13 -12.59
CA ALA A 76 -5.35 22.19 -12.21
C ALA A 76 -5.09 21.64 -10.81
N SER A 77 -3.85 21.26 -10.50
CA SER A 77 -3.47 20.79 -9.17
C SER A 77 -3.74 21.86 -8.11
N ALA A 78 -3.40 23.12 -8.36
CA ALA A 78 -3.71 24.23 -7.44
C ALA A 78 -5.23 24.37 -7.24
N ILE A 79 -6.04 24.37 -8.30
CA ILE A 79 -7.51 24.50 -8.19
C ILE A 79 -8.11 23.38 -7.33
N PHE A 80 -7.68 22.13 -7.54
CA PHE A 80 -8.19 20.95 -6.85
C PHE A 80 -7.49 20.63 -5.52
N TYR A 81 -6.42 21.34 -5.16
CA TYR A 81 -5.62 21.08 -3.97
C TYR A 81 -6.45 21.09 -2.67
N PRO A 82 -7.39 22.04 -2.42
CA PRO A 82 -8.19 22.01 -1.19
C PRO A 82 -9.07 20.75 -1.10
N LYS A 83 -9.64 20.30 -2.22
CA LYS A 83 -10.42 19.07 -2.29
C LYS A 83 -9.57 17.84 -2.01
N ILE A 84 -8.33 17.80 -2.53
CA ILE A 84 -7.37 16.73 -2.24
C ILE A 84 -7.02 16.70 -0.75
N LEU A 85 -6.73 17.86 -0.13
CA LEU A 85 -6.43 17.95 1.30
C LEU A 85 -7.59 17.49 2.17
N LEU A 86 -8.82 17.94 1.88
CA LEU A 86 -9.99 17.52 2.66
C LEU A 86 -10.30 16.03 2.47
N SER A 87 -10.12 15.49 1.27
CA SER A 87 -10.25 14.06 1.02
C SER A 87 -9.23 13.25 1.82
N GLN A 88 -7.97 13.70 1.84
CA GLN A 88 -6.90 13.08 2.64
C GLN A 88 -7.23 13.13 4.14
N ARG A 89 -7.66 14.29 4.63
CA ARG A 89 -8.07 14.50 6.03
C ARG A 89 -9.26 13.62 6.42
N LYS A 90 -10.29 13.56 5.58
CA LYS A 90 -11.46 12.68 5.76
C LYS A 90 -11.03 11.21 5.85
N ARG A 91 -10.12 10.78 4.97
CA ARG A 91 -9.59 9.42 4.98
C ARG A 91 -8.80 9.13 6.26
N GLU A 92 -7.96 10.06 6.70
CA GLU A 92 -7.18 9.91 7.93
C GLU A 92 -8.09 9.77 9.17
N LEU A 93 -9.11 10.64 9.27
CA LEU A 93 -10.14 10.55 10.32
C LEU A 93 -10.82 9.18 10.33
N ASN A 94 -11.25 8.68 9.17
CA ASN A 94 -11.95 7.40 9.08
C ASN A 94 -11.07 6.20 9.43
N ASN A 95 -9.81 6.20 8.98
CA ASN A 95 -8.91 5.05 9.12
C ASN A 95 -8.62 4.69 10.58
N ARG A 96 -8.53 5.70 11.46
CA ARG A 96 -8.16 5.51 12.87
C ARG A 96 -9.34 5.63 13.84
N PHE A 97 -10.55 5.91 13.33
CA PHE A 97 -11.72 6.21 14.15
C PHE A 97 -12.06 5.09 15.15
N HIS A 98 -12.09 3.84 14.69
CA HIS A 98 -12.39 2.69 15.55
C HIS A 98 -11.38 2.51 16.72
N LEU A 99 -10.10 2.86 16.51
CA LEU A 99 -9.07 2.80 17.55
C LEU A 99 -9.26 3.93 18.56
N LEU A 100 -9.49 5.16 18.10
CA LEU A 100 -9.76 6.30 18.99
C LEU A 100 -10.95 6.01 19.91
N ILE A 101 -12.05 5.49 19.34
CA ILE A 101 -13.24 5.17 20.11
C ILE A 101 -12.97 4.08 21.13
N THR A 102 -12.20 3.04 20.76
CA THR A 102 -11.79 2.02 21.74
C THR A 102 -10.98 2.64 22.89
N HIS A 103 -10.05 3.54 22.59
CA HIS A 103 -9.27 4.23 23.64
C HIS A 103 -10.17 5.13 24.49
N MET A 104 -11.10 5.87 23.87
CA MET A 104 -12.06 6.69 24.57
C MET A 104 -12.92 5.85 25.52
N THR A 105 -13.40 4.68 25.09
CA THR A 105 -14.16 3.77 25.95
C THR A 105 -13.30 3.24 27.09
N VAL A 106 -12.05 2.83 26.81
CA VAL A 106 -11.10 2.39 27.83
C VAL A 106 -10.93 3.47 28.90
N LEU A 107 -10.69 4.72 28.51
CA LEU A 107 -10.55 5.84 29.43
C LEU A 107 -11.85 6.17 30.17
N ALA A 108 -13.00 6.14 29.48
CA ALA A 108 -14.29 6.44 30.09
C ALA A 108 -14.74 5.39 31.11
N THR A 109 -14.35 4.13 30.95
CA THR A 109 -14.60 3.07 31.95
C THR A 109 -13.74 3.20 33.21
N THR A 110 -12.79 4.13 33.22
CA THR A 110 -12.05 4.51 34.43
C THR A 110 -12.82 5.56 35.23
N LYS A 111 -12.35 5.88 36.45
CA LYS A 111 -13.04 6.85 37.33
C LYS A 111 -12.62 8.30 37.09
N ILE A 112 -12.05 8.60 35.92
CA ILE A 112 -11.57 9.95 35.60
C ILE A 112 -12.70 10.84 35.11
N ASP A 113 -12.48 12.15 35.20
CA ASP A 113 -13.43 13.14 34.69
C ASP A 113 -13.57 13.03 33.16
N ARG A 114 -14.78 13.30 32.66
CA ARG A 114 -15.09 13.23 31.23
C ARG A 114 -14.18 14.12 30.41
N MET A 115 -13.82 15.30 30.92
CA MET A 115 -12.93 16.22 30.21
C MET A 115 -11.51 15.66 30.12
N GLU A 116 -11.06 14.94 31.14
CA GLU A 116 -9.74 14.31 31.15
C GLU A 116 -9.60 13.25 30.05
N VAL A 117 -10.68 12.50 29.75
CA VAL A 117 -10.71 11.58 28.59
C VAL A 117 -10.35 12.31 27.30
N PHE A 118 -10.94 13.49 27.06
CA PHE A 118 -10.67 14.28 25.85
C PHE A 118 -9.28 14.91 25.85
N ARG A 119 -8.76 15.33 27.02
CA ARG A 119 -7.39 15.86 27.14
C ARG A 119 -6.35 14.80 26.82
N THR A 120 -6.47 13.62 27.41
CA THR A 120 -5.57 12.49 27.11
C THR A 120 -5.58 12.16 25.62
N LEU A 121 -6.75 12.04 24.99
CA LEU A 121 -6.84 11.74 23.56
C LEU A 121 -6.35 12.88 22.65
N ALA A 122 -6.32 14.12 23.15
CA ALA A 122 -5.80 15.27 22.42
C ALA A 122 -4.27 15.33 22.42
N GLU A 123 -3.61 14.65 23.37
CA GLU A 123 -2.14 14.56 23.47
C GLU A 123 -1.56 13.34 22.73
N GLU A 124 -2.42 12.44 22.26
CA GLU A 124 -2.03 11.22 21.54
C GLU A 124 -1.77 11.50 20.05
N ASP A 125 -0.54 11.90 19.72
CA ASP A 125 -0.09 12.19 18.35
C ASP A 125 -0.35 11.05 17.35
N GLU A 126 -0.42 9.79 17.82
CA GLU A 126 -0.66 8.62 16.99
C GLU A 126 -2.03 8.64 16.28
N TYR A 127 -3.02 9.36 16.83
CA TYR A 127 -4.31 9.52 16.18
C TYR A 127 -4.34 10.60 15.09
N GLY A 128 -3.29 11.41 14.97
CA GLY A 128 -3.15 12.44 13.93
C GLY A 128 -4.33 13.41 13.90
N GLU A 129 -5.03 13.50 12.77
CA GLU A 129 -6.18 14.41 12.61
C GLU A 129 -7.32 14.19 13.63
N LEU A 130 -7.49 12.98 14.18
CA LEU A 130 -8.48 12.74 15.23
C LEU A 130 -8.07 13.37 16.56
N ALA A 131 -6.79 13.27 16.95
CA ALA A 131 -6.27 13.97 18.14
C ALA A 131 -6.41 15.48 17.98
N MET A 132 -6.18 16.02 16.78
CA MET A 132 -6.43 17.43 16.50
C MET A 132 -7.91 17.82 16.66
N GLU A 133 -8.85 16.96 16.30
CA GLU A 133 -10.27 17.20 16.58
C GLU A 133 -10.59 17.14 18.08
N MET A 134 -9.99 16.21 18.83
CA MET A 134 -10.07 16.19 20.30
C MET A 134 -9.51 17.48 20.90
N HIS A 135 -8.33 17.92 20.44
CA HIS A 135 -7.69 19.16 20.88
C HIS A 135 -8.58 20.39 20.62
N ARG A 136 -9.29 20.44 19.50
CA ARG A 136 -10.25 21.50 19.20
C ARG A 136 -11.46 21.47 20.15
N ILE A 137 -11.94 20.30 20.55
CA ILE A 137 -12.99 20.18 21.58
C ILE A 137 -12.45 20.69 22.92
N VAL A 138 -11.27 20.23 23.33
CA VAL A 138 -10.60 20.65 24.58
C VAL A 138 -10.43 22.17 24.60
N GLN A 139 -9.95 22.79 23.52
CA GLN A 139 -9.81 24.25 23.42
C GLN A 139 -11.15 24.98 23.57
N LEU A 140 -12.23 24.48 22.97
CA LEU A 140 -13.55 25.10 23.09
C LEU A 140 -14.07 25.06 24.55
N VAL A 141 -13.73 24.02 25.30
CA VAL A 141 -14.10 23.92 26.71
C VAL A 141 -13.17 24.76 27.58
N ASP A 142 -11.86 24.51 27.54
CA ASP A 142 -10.89 25.11 28.46
C ASP A 142 -10.60 26.59 28.16
N THR A 143 -10.61 27.01 26.88
CA THR A 143 -10.33 28.41 26.49
C THR A 143 -11.59 29.25 26.32
N TRP A 144 -12.65 28.66 25.75
CA TRP A 144 -13.88 29.39 25.42
C TRP A 144 -15.01 29.18 26.44
N ASN A 145 -14.79 28.38 27.49
CA ASN A 145 -15.76 28.07 28.54
C ASN A 145 -17.11 27.55 28.00
N LEU A 146 -17.09 26.81 26.89
CA LEU A 146 -18.27 26.11 26.39
C LEU A 146 -18.48 24.81 27.16
N SER A 147 -19.72 24.36 27.28
CA SER A 147 -19.99 23.02 27.80
C SER A 147 -19.49 21.96 26.82
N LEU A 148 -19.14 20.77 27.34
CA LEU A 148 -18.59 19.69 26.51
C LEU A 148 -19.57 19.25 25.42
N ASP A 149 -20.88 19.24 25.71
CA ASP A 149 -21.92 18.93 24.74
C ASP A 149 -22.03 20.01 23.64
N ASP A 150 -21.96 21.30 23.98
CA ASP A 150 -21.96 22.38 22.99
C ASP A 150 -20.68 22.37 22.14
N ALA A 151 -19.53 22.08 22.74
CA ALA A 151 -18.26 21.93 22.04
C ALA A 151 -18.32 20.77 21.02
N CYS A 152 -18.80 19.60 21.43
CA CYS A 152 -19.03 18.45 20.55
C CYS A 152 -20.01 18.79 19.43
N ARG A 153 -21.15 19.42 19.73
CA ARG A 153 -22.15 19.83 18.73
C ARG A 153 -21.59 20.83 17.72
N ARG A 154 -20.74 21.75 18.16
CA ARG A 154 -20.07 22.71 17.27
C ARG A 154 -19.05 22.03 16.37
N ARG A 155 -18.26 21.08 16.90
CA ARG A 155 -17.30 20.31 16.09
C ARG A 155 -17.98 19.37 15.11
N ALA A 156 -19.09 18.73 15.48
CA ALA A 156 -19.87 17.85 14.60
C ALA A 156 -20.17 18.53 13.24
N LYS A 157 -20.59 19.81 13.27
CA LYS A 157 -20.91 20.59 12.06
C LYS A 157 -19.70 20.97 11.19
N GLN A 158 -18.47 20.78 11.67
CA GLN A 158 -17.24 21.23 11.00
C GLN A 158 -16.29 20.09 10.63
N VAL A 159 -16.51 18.87 11.11
CA VAL A 159 -15.64 17.73 10.81
C VAL A 159 -16.01 17.18 9.41
N PRO A 160 -15.02 16.95 8.52
CA PRO A 160 -15.28 16.50 7.14
C PRO A 160 -15.67 15.02 7.05
N SER A 161 -15.48 14.25 8.12
CA SER A 161 -15.91 12.86 8.22
C SER A 161 -17.33 12.76 8.77
N ARG A 162 -18.21 12.12 8.01
CA ARG A 162 -19.60 11.81 8.42
C ARG A 162 -19.64 10.93 9.66
N ALA A 163 -18.83 9.87 9.72
CA ALA A 163 -18.79 8.96 10.86
C ALA A 163 -18.42 9.69 12.17
N VAL A 164 -17.41 10.56 12.11
CA VAL A 164 -16.99 11.37 13.27
C VAL A 164 -18.02 12.45 13.61
N SER A 165 -18.59 13.12 12.60
CA SER A 165 -19.68 14.09 12.79
C SER A 165 -20.87 13.48 13.51
N ASP A 166 -21.35 12.33 13.01
CA ASP A 166 -22.51 11.64 13.56
C ASP A 166 -22.24 11.16 15.01
N PHE A 167 -21.01 10.70 15.28
CA PHE A 167 -20.57 10.36 16.62
C PHE A 167 -20.55 11.57 17.56
N PHE A 168 -19.97 12.72 17.15
CA PHE A 168 -19.96 13.93 17.97
C PHE A 168 -21.36 14.47 18.24
N ASP A 169 -22.28 14.38 17.28
CA ASP A 169 -23.66 14.84 17.48
C ASP A 169 -24.43 13.92 18.45
N ARG A 170 -24.28 12.59 18.31
CA ARG A 170 -24.83 11.63 19.28
C ARG A 170 -24.23 11.82 20.67
N LEU A 171 -22.91 11.97 20.75
CA LEU A 171 -22.20 12.20 22.00
C LEU A 171 -22.65 13.51 22.67
N ALA A 172 -22.81 14.59 21.92
CA ALA A 172 -23.33 15.86 22.42
C ALA A 172 -24.75 15.70 23.00
N TYR A 173 -25.63 14.98 22.30
CA TYR A 173 -26.98 14.70 22.79
C TYR A 173 -26.96 13.91 24.11
N THR A 174 -26.17 12.84 24.16
CA THR A 174 -26.04 11.95 25.32
C THR A 174 -25.47 12.69 26.54
N LEU A 175 -24.42 13.48 26.34
CA LEU A 175 -23.80 14.28 27.39
C LEU A 175 -24.74 15.38 27.90
N GLY A 176 -25.46 16.07 27.01
CA GLY A 176 -26.46 17.08 27.38
C GLY A 176 -27.67 16.48 28.12
N ALA A 177 -28.02 15.22 27.86
CA ALA A 177 -29.04 14.48 28.58
C ALA A 177 -28.57 13.95 29.95
N GLY A 178 -27.29 14.14 30.31
CA GLY A 178 -26.73 13.74 31.59
C GLY A 178 -26.36 12.25 31.71
N GLN A 179 -26.45 11.47 30.63
CA GLN A 179 -26.07 10.05 30.64
C GLN A 179 -24.55 9.90 30.92
N GLY A 180 -24.17 8.78 31.56
CA GLY A 180 -22.78 8.39 31.77
C GLY A 180 -22.05 8.18 30.44
N LEU A 181 -20.80 8.66 30.37
CA LEU A 181 -19.97 8.55 29.17
C LEU A 181 -19.56 7.08 28.92
N ASP A 182 -19.30 6.35 30.00
CA ASP A 182 -18.98 4.92 30.03
C ASP A 182 -20.10 4.06 29.43
N ASP A 183 -21.33 4.19 29.94
CA ASP A 183 -22.48 3.42 29.48
C ASP A 183 -22.75 3.62 27.97
N TYR A 184 -22.62 4.87 27.52
CA TYR A 184 -22.79 5.21 26.12
C TYR A 184 -21.69 4.59 25.25
N LEU A 185 -20.42 4.80 25.61
CA LEU A 185 -19.28 4.37 24.79
C LEU A 185 -19.13 2.85 24.73
N LEU A 186 -19.51 2.12 25.78
CA LEU A 186 -19.51 0.66 25.77
C LEU A 186 -20.42 0.09 24.68
N THR A 187 -21.57 0.74 24.43
CA THR A 187 -22.52 0.35 23.39
C THR A 187 -22.11 0.90 22.02
N GLU A 188 -21.69 2.16 21.97
CA GLU A 188 -21.35 2.86 20.73
C GLU A 188 -20.11 2.25 20.05
N GLN A 189 -19.09 1.82 20.82
CA GLN A 189 -17.90 1.20 20.25
C GLN A 189 -18.21 -0.10 19.50
N GLU A 190 -19.16 -0.90 19.97
CA GLU A 190 -19.52 -2.17 19.34
C GLU A 190 -20.10 -1.89 17.95
N GLN A 191 -21.00 -0.90 17.87
CA GLN A 191 -21.56 -0.44 16.61
C GLN A 191 -20.48 0.10 15.65
N ILE A 192 -19.53 0.88 16.17
CA ILE A 192 -18.45 1.47 15.37
C ILE A 192 -17.49 0.39 14.84
N ILE A 193 -17.15 -0.62 15.64
CA ILE A 193 -16.30 -1.74 15.21
C ILE A 193 -17.02 -2.62 14.19
N GLN A 194 -18.31 -2.88 14.36
CA GLN A 194 -19.09 -3.62 13.37
C GLN A 194 -19.21 -2.85 12.05
N HIS A 195 -19.40 -1.54 12.11
CA HIS A 195 -19.39 -0.68 10.91
C HIS A 195 -18.02 -0.71 10.22
N TYR A 196 -16.92 -0.55 10.97
CA TYR A 196 -15.56 -0.69 10.44
C TYR A 196 -15.34 -2.06 9.78
N SER A 197 -15.77 -3.14 10.43
CA SER A 197 -15.70 -4.51 9.89
C SER A 197 -16.47 -4.66 8.57
N THR A 198 -17.62 -4.01 8.46
CA THR A 198 -18.45 -4.02 7.25
C THR A 198 -17.78 -3.26 6.11
N VAL A 199 -17.29 -2.04 6.36
CA VAL A 199 -16.58 -1.23 5.36
C VAL A 199 -15.30 -1.93 4.90
N TYR A 200 -14.56 -2.54 5.82
CA TYR A 200 -13.34 -3.29 5.51
C TYR A 200 -13.65 -4.49 4.61
N LYS A 201 -14.67 -5.30 4.94
CA LYS A 201 -15.10 -6.44 4.11
C LYS A 201 -15.54 -5.99 2.72
N SER A 202 -16.36 -4.94 2.62
CA SER A 202 -16.78 -4.37 1.33
C SER A 202 -15.59 -3.90 0.49
N SER A 203 -14.56 -3.34 1.14
CA SER A 203 -13.31 -2.97 0.46
C SER A 203 -12.57 -4.20 -0.08
N LEU A 204 -12.52 -5.30 0.69
CA LEU A 204 -11.95 -6.57 0.21
C LEU A 204 -12.75 -7.17 -0.96
N ASP A 205 -14.07 -7.12 -0.91
CA ASP A 205 -14.95 -7.60 -1.98
C ASP A 205 -14.74 -6.77 -3.27
N SER A 206 -14.57 -5.45 -3.12
CA SER A 206 -14.24 -4.56 -4.24
C SER A 206 -12.87 -4.89 -4.85
N LEU A 207 -11.88 -5.23 -4.01
CA LEU A 207 -10.56 -5.68 -4.50
C LEU A 207 -10.65 -7.00 -5.26
N GLU A 208 -11.57 -7.89 -4.90
CA GLU A 208 -11.82 -9.13 -5.63
C GLU A 208 -12.38 -8.85 -7.04
N VAL A 209 -13.35 -7.95 -7.18
CA VAL A 209 -13.85 -7.52 -8.50
C VAL A 209 -12.73 -6.88 -9.33
N MET A 210 -11.91 -6.01 -8.71
CA MET A 210 -10.78 -5.38 -9.39
C MET A 210 -9.73 -6.39 -9.85
N LYS A 211 -9.48 -7.45 -9.07
CA LYS A 211 -8.62 -8.58 -9.42
C LYS A 211 -9.13 -9.30 -10.67
N ASP A 212 -10.44 -9.57 -10.78
CA ASP A 212 -11.02 -10.24 -11.95
C ASP A 212 -11.02 -9.34 -13.21
N LEU A 213 -11.29 -8.03 -13.03
CA LEU A 213 -11.20 -7.03 -14.10
C LEU A 213 -9.75 -6.92 -14.62
N TYR A 214 -8.78 -6.86 -13.70
CA TYR A 214 -7.36 -6.79 -14.01
C TYR A 214 -6.90 -8.02 -14.79
N LEU A 215 -7.33 -9.22 -14.38
CA LEU A 215 -7.04 -10.47 -15.08
C LEU A 215 -7.56 -10.45 -16.52
N SER A 216 -8.82 -10.07 -16.69
CA SER A 216 -9.45 -10.02 -18.01
C SER A 216 -8.75 -9.03 -18.93
N MET A 217 -8.38 -7.87 -18.39
CA MET A 217 -7.68 -6.82 -19.12
C MET A 217 -6.25 -7.23 -19.50
N ILE A 218 -5.49 -7.85 -18.58
CA ILE A 218 -4.17 -8.40 -18.90
C ILE A 218 -4.24 -9.41 -20.03
N LEU A 219 -5.17 -10.35 -19.96
CA LEU A 219 -5.30 -11.39 -20.98
C LEU A 219 -5.61 -10.76 -22.35
N SER A 220 -6.54 -9.80 -22.40
CA SER A 220 -6.86 -9.07 -23.62
C SER A 220 -5.66 -8.32 -24.19
N MET A 221 -4.94 -7.56 -23.36
CA MET A 221 -3.72 -6.87 -23.79
C MET A 221 -2.61 -7.84 -24.19
N THR A 222 -2.60 -9.03 -23.59
CA THR A 222 -1.66 -10.07 -23.95
C THR A 222 -1.87 -10.52 -25.39
N PHE A 223 -3.12 -10.83 -25.75
CA PHE A 223 -3.48 -11.15 -27.13
C PHE A 223 -3.22 -9.97 -28.08
N ALA A 224 -3.56 -8.75 -27.67
CA ALA A 224 -3.29 -7.56 -28.47
C ALA A 224 -1.79 -7.39 -28.76
N LEU A 225 -0.91 -7.68 -27.80
CA LEU A 225 0.54 -7.63 -28.01
C LEU A 225 0.99 -8.74 -28.96
N VAL A 226 0.46 -9.96 -28.84
CA VAL A 226 0.76 -11.05 -29.80
C VAL A 226 0.38 -10.63 -31.22
N PHE A 227 -0.80 -10.04 -31.42
CA PHE A 227 -1.20 -9.51 -32.72
C PHE A 227 -0.32 -8.35 -33.18
N ALA A 228 0.08 -7.46 -32.28
CA ALA A 228 0.99 -6.36 -32.59
C ALA A 228 2.38 -6.85 -33.04
N VAL A 229 2.82 -8.01 -32.55
CA VAL A 229 4.07 -8.66 -32.98
C VAL A 229 3.89 -9.36 -34.33
N VAL A 230 2.78 -10.08 -34.56
CA VAL A 230 2.60 -10.95 -35.73
C VAL A 230 2.01 -10.24 -36.96
N LEU A 231 1.02 -9.37 -36.80
CA LEU A 231 0.28 -8.74 -37.91
C LEU A 231 1.14 -7.86 -38.84
N PRO A 232 2.18 -7.15 -38.36
CA PRO A 232 3.04 -6.37 -39.24
C PRO A 232 3.77 -7.21 -40.32
N VAL A 233 3.97 -8.51 -40.10
CA VAL A 233 4.51 -9.44 -41.11
C VAL A 233 3.63 -9.46 -42.37
N LEU A 234 2.31 -9.44 -42.19
CA LEU A 234 1.32 -9.53 -43.27
C LEU A 234 0.98 -8.15 -43.85
N THR A 235 0.96 -7.11 -43.02
CA THR A 235 0.53 -5.76 -43.41
C THR A 235 1.65 -4.89 -43.94
N GLY A 236 2.92 -5.25 -43.70
CA GLY A 236 4.08 -4.44 -44.07
C GLY A 236 4.24 -3.15 -43.24
N THR A 237 3.47 -3.00 -42.17
CA THR A 237 3.63 -1.88 -41.23
C THR A 237 4.89 -2.05 -40.39
N ASN A 238 5.41 -0.95 -39.82
CA ASN A 238 6.59 -1.03 -38.96
C ASN A 238 6.24 -1.75 -37.65
N PRO A 239 6.81 -2.95 -37.37
CA PRO A 239 6.45 -3.74 -36.19
C PRO A 239 6.85 -3.04 -34.89
N THR A 240 7.96 -2.30 -34.89
CA THR A 240 8.43 -1.54 -33.73
C THR A 240 7.40 -0.49 -33.31
N MET A 241 6.74 0.17 -34.27
CA MET A 241 5.69 1.15 -33.98
C MET A 241 4.45 0.47 -33.37
N THR A 242 4.01 -0.65 -33.93
CA THR A 242 2.83 -1.37 -33.44
C THR A 242 3.07 -1.95 -32.04
N VAL A 243 4.22 -2.60 -31.82
CA VAL A 243 4.60 -3.16 -30.51
C VAL A 243 4.78 -2.07 -29.47
N SER A 244 5.48 -0.97 -29.80
CA SER A 244 5.68 0.13 -28.85
C SER A 244 4.36 0.82 -28.47
N ALA A 245 3.44 1.01 -29.42
CA ALA A 245 2.11 1.57 -29.13
C ALA A 245 1.32 0.71 -28.14
N VAL A 246 1.31 -0.62 -28.33
CA VAL A 246 0.64 -1.54 -27.39
C VAL A 246 1.35 -1.58 -26.04
N ILE A 247 2.68 -1.49 -25.99
CA ILE A 247 3.42 -1.42 -24.72
C ILE A 247 3.05 -0.14 -23.94
N VAL A 248 2.98 1.02 -24.61
CA VAL A 248 2.57 2.28 -23.97
C VAL A 248 1.14 2.16 -23.41
N MET A 249 0.23 1.57 -24.19
CA MET A 249 -1.14 1.29 -23.74
C MET A 249 -1.15 0.34 -22.52
N PHE A 250 -0.35 -0.73 -22.58
CA PHE A 250 -0.24 -1.69 -21.48
C PHE A 250 0.27 -1.02 -20.20
N VAL A 251 1.34 -0.24 -20.29
CA VAL A 251 1.91 0.53 -19.17
C VAL A 251 0.87 1.49 -18.58
N PHE A 252 0.13 2.19 -19.44
CA PHE A 252 -0.91 3.13 -19.02
C PHE A 252 -2.04 2.43 -18.26
N VAL A 253 -2.60 1.37 -18.84
CA VAL A 253 -3.68 0.59 -18.23
C VAL A 253 -3.24 -0.02 -16.90
N GLN A 254 -2.06 -0.65 -16.87
CA GLN A 254 -1.47 -1.23 -15.66
C GLN A 254 -1.31 -0.20 -14.54
N THR A 255 -0.83 1.01 -14.88
CA THR A 255 -0.69 2.11 -13.93
C THR A 255 -2.06 2.55 -13.40
N GLY A 256 -3.07 2.64 -14.27
CA GLY A 256 -4.45 2.94 -13.88
C GLY A 256 -5.00 1.91 -12.88
N PHE A 257 -4.78 0.62 -13.13
CA PHE A 257 -5.16 -0.45 -12.20
C PHE A 257 -4.44 -0.37 -10.85
N TYR A 258 -3.13 -0.11 -10.87
CA TYR A 258 -2.37 0.10 -9.64
C TYR A 258 -2.95 1.26 -8.80
N LEU A 259 -3.30 2.38 -9.44
CA LEU A 259 -3.92 3.52 -8.76
C LEU A 259 -5.31 3.18 -8.21
N ALA A 260 -6.14 2.47 -8.99
CA ALA A 260 -7.46 2.04 -8.56
C ALA A 260 -7.39 1.11 -7.34
N ILE A 261 -6.53 0.08 -7.38
CA ILE A 261 -6.30 -0.83 -6.24
C ILE A 261 -5.78 -0.05 -5.03
N ARG A 262 -4.85 0.90 -5.22
CA ARG A 262 -4.34 1.75 -4.14
C ARG A 262 -5.42 2.61 -3.49
N SER A 263 -6.44 3.02 -4.25
CA SER A 263 -7.54 3.83 -3.71
C SER A 263 -8.53 3.00 -2.89
N MET A 264 -8.69 1.72 -3.21
CA MET A 264 -9.64 0.81 -2.56
C MET A 264 -9.03 0.00 -1.41
N ALA A 265 -7.71 -0.20 -1.41
CA ALA A 265 -7.04 -0.99 -0.37
C ALA A 265 -7.20 -0.35 1.02
N PRO A 266 -7.71 -1.08 2.03
CA PRO A 266 -7.91 -0.54 3.36
C PRO A 266 -6.56 -0.23 4.03
N TYR A 267 -6.46 0.94 4.67
CA TYR A 267 -5.27 1.37 5.38
C TYR A 267 -5.23 0.73 6.77
N ASP A 268 -4.34 -0.24 6.97
CA ASP A 268 -4.14 -0.90 8.26
C ASP A 268 -2.67 -1.37 8.38
N PRO A 269 -1.80 -0.56 9.03
CA PRO A 269 -0.36 -0.79 9.10
C PRO A 269 -0.01 -1.92 10.07
N VAL A 270 0.91 -2.78 9.65
CA VAL A 270 1.41 -3.89 10.49
C VAL A 270 2.56 -3.43 11.40
N TRP A 271 3.45 -2.58 10.88
CA TRP A 271 4.71 -2.22 11.52
C TRP A 271 4.57 -1.00 12.41
N PHE A 272 5.10 -1.12 13.63
CA PHE A 272 5.40 0.02 14.51
C PHE A 272 6.88 0.41 14.38
N HIS A 273 7.11 1.72 14.24
CA HIS A 273 8.44 2.31 14.11
C HIS A 273 8.77 3.10 15.38
N PRO A 274 9.43 2.48 16.38
CA PRO A 274 9.81 3.20 17.59
C PRO A 274 10.87 4.26 17.27
N VAL A 275 10.66 5.50 17.71
CA VAL A 275 11.60 6.61 17.51
C VAL A 275 12.62 6.67 18.64
N ASP A 276 12.17 6.49 19.89
CA ASP A 276 13.00 6.70 21.08
C ASP A 276 13.69 5.44 21.61
N TYR A 277 13.24 4.26 21.17
CA TYR A 277 13.70 2.98 21.73
C TYR A 277 14.32 2.09 20.65
N PRO A 278 15.62 1.73 20.76
CA PRO A 278 16.29 0.94 19.74
C PRO A 278 15.76 -0.49 19.74
N SER A 279 15.34 -0.97 18.57
CA SER A 279 14.95 -2.38 18.38
C SER A 279 16.15 -3.19 17.89
N PRO A 280 16.49 -4.34 18.51
CA PRO A 280 17.63 -5.17 18.07
C PRO A 280 17.46 -5.69 16.63
N VAL A 281 16.22 -5.75 16.12
CA VAL A 281 15.89 -6.18 14.77
C VAL A 281 16.29 -5.14 13.72
N GLU A 282 16.37 -3.86 14.08
CA GLU A 282 16.66 -2.77 13.14
C GLU A 282 18.04 -2.90 12.49
N SER A 283 19.06 -3.29 13.25
CA SER A 283 20.40 -3.54 12.70
C SER A 283 20.40 -4.63 11.64
N LYS A 284 19.62 -5.71 11.86
CA LYS A 284 19.50 -6.81 10.92
C LYS A 284 18.79 -6.39 9.62
N LEU A 285 17.73 -5.58 9.73
CA LEU A 285 17.01 -5.04 8.56
C LEU A 285 17.88 -4.08 7.75
N ASN A 286 18.63 -3.20 8.40
CA ASN A 286 19.48 -2.24 7.71
C ASN A 286 20.66 -2.95 7.02
N LYS A 287 21.29 -3.94 7.69
CA LYS A 287 22.36 -4.75 7.08
C LYS A 287 21.87 -5.54 5.87
N SER A 288 20.66 -6.12 5.91
CA SER A 288 20.12 -6.85 4.76
C SER A 288 19.81 -5.92 3.59
N MET A 289 19.34 -4.69 3.86
CA MET A 289 19.10 -3.67 2.83
C MET A 289 20.40 -3.23 2.16
N VAL A 290 21.44 -2.92 2.95
CA VAL A 290 22.77 -2.56 2.43
C VAL A 290 23.39 -3.70 1.63
N ALA A 291 23.28 -4.94 2.11
CA ALA A 291 23.77 -6.12 1.40
C ALA A 291 23.05 -6.32 0.06
N GLY A 292 21.71 -6.24 0.04
CA GLY A 292 20.92 -6.40 -1.18
C GLY A 292 21.22 -5.31 -2.22
N VAL A 293 21.24 -4.05 -1.79
CA VAL A 293 21.56 -2.90 -2.66
C VAL A 293 22.99 -2.98 -3.19
N GLY A 294 23.97 -3.27 -2.33
CA GLY A 294 25.38 -3.38 -2.70
C GLY A 294 25.62 -4.50 -3.71
N LEU A 295 25.06 -5.68 -3.46
CA LEU A 295 25.18 -6.83 -4.37
C LEU A 295 24.46 -6.59 -5.71
N SER A 296 23.29 -5.94 -5.69
CA SER A 296 22.60 -5.57 -6.93
C SER A 296 23.38 -4.56 -7.75
N MET A 297 23.96 -3.52 -7.13
CA MET A 297 24.82 -2.58 -7.85
C MET A 297 26.05 -3.27 -8.45
N LEU A 298 26.66 -4.20 -7.72
CA LEU A 298 27.76 -5.01 -8.21
C LEU A 298 27.34 -5.86 -9.42
N LEU A 299 26.18 -6.51 -9.36
CA LEU A 299 25.69 -7.29 -10.51
C LEU A 299 25.29 -6.40 -11.69
N VAL A 300 24.71 -5.22 -11.47
CA VAL A 300 24.46 -4.25 -12.55
C VAL A 300 25.78 -3.84 -13.21
N PHE A 301 26.83 -3.61 -12.41
CA PHE A 301 28.15 -3.30 -12.94
C PHE A 301 28.74 -4.46 -13.76
N ILE A 302 28.55 -5.71 -13.35
CA ILE A 302 28.99 -6.89 -14.11
C ILE A 302 28.16 -7.07 -15.39
N THR A 303 26.84 -6.86 -15.34
CA THR A 303 25.96 -7.05 -16.50
C THR A 303 26.19 -5.96 -17.55
N LEU A 304 26.13 -4.68 -17.17
CA LEU A 304 26.32 -3.55 -18.07
C LEU A 304 27.78 -3.40 -18.47
N GLY A 305 28.70 -3.55 -17.51
CA GLY A 305 30.14 -3.49 -17.75
C GLY A 305 30.62 -4.60 -18.66
N GLY A 306 30.02 -5.80 -18.58
CA GLY A 306 30.35 -6.92 -19.45
C GLY A 306 29.82 -6.68 -20.87
N MET A 307 28.63 -6.10 -20.99
CA MET A 307 28.04 -5.73 -22.29
C MET A 307 28.83 -4.60 -22.99
N LEU A 308 29.44 -3.69 -22.22
CA LEU A 308 30.25 -2.59 -22.73
C LEU A 308 31.76 -2.93 -22.85
N GLY A 309 32.18 -4.12 -22.43
CA GLY A 309 33.60 -4.55 -22.43
C GLY A 309 34.49 -3.86 -21.39
N ILE A 310 33.89 -3.24 -20.36
CA ILE A 310 34.58 -2.49 -19.30
C ILE A 310 34.89 -3.40 -18.09
N SER A 311 34.06 -4.41 -17.81
CA SER A 311 34.28 -5.32 -16.69
C SER A 311 35.12 -6.55 -17.10
N PRO A 312 36.02 -7.02 -16.22
CA PRO A 312 36.83 -8.21 -16.48
C PRO A 312 36.05 -9.53 -16.38
N ILE A 313 34.81 -9.49 -15.87
CA ILE A 313 33.91 -10.63 -15.72
C ILE A 313 32.61 -10.27 -16.43
N THR A 314 32.11 -11.17 -17.26
CA THR A 314 30.82 -11.03 -17.96
C THR A 314 29.75 -11.91 -17.32
N LEU A 315 28.49 -11.66 -17.68
CA LEU A 315 27.38 -12.51 -17.20
C LEU A 315 27.50 -13.95 -17.69
N ASN A 316 28.11 -14.16 -18.86
CA ASN A 316 28.38 -15.48 -19.43
C ASN A 316 29.37 -16.28 -18.57
N ASP A 317 30.35 -15.63 -17.95
CA ASP A 317 31.30 -16.29 -17.04
C ASP A 317 30.64 -16.73 -15.73
N LEU A 318 29.59 -16.03 -15.30
CA LEU A 318 28.83 -16.33 -14.09
C LEU A 318 27.81 -17.45 -14.30
N PHE A 319 27.23 -17.52 -15.50
CA PHE A 319 26.29 -18.57 -15.92
C PHE A 319 26.98 -19.58 -16.84
N PHE A 320 27.99 -20.28 -16.30
CA PHE A 320 28.79 -21.31 -17.00
C PHE A 320 27.99 -22.48 -17.62
N MET A 321 26.68 -22.56 -17.37
CA MET A 321 25.78 -23.59 -17.88
C MET A 321 25.20 -23.24 -19.26
N PHE A 322 25.29 -21.98 -19.70
CA PHE A 322 24.78 -21.53 -21.00
C PHE A 322 25.94 -21.05 -21.88
N ASP A 323 25.98 -21.48 -23.14
CA ASP A 323 26.97 -21.00 -24.12
C ASP A 323 26.78 -19.50 -24.41
N GLU A 324 25.52 -19.05 -24.48
CA GLU A 324 25.13 -17.63 -24.52
C GLU A 324 23.96 -17.40 -23.56
N VAL A 325 24.11 -16.44 -22.63
CA VAL A 325 23.03 -16.13 -21.69
C VAL A 325 21.85 -15.50 -22.45
N PRO A 326 20.63 -16.02 -22.30
CA PRO A 326 19.44 -15.43 -22.92
C PRO A 326 19.19 -13.98 -22.47
N LEU A 327 18.76 -13.11 -23.40
CA LEU A 327 18.48 -11.69 -23.13
C LEU A 327 17.58 -11.44 -21.90
N PRO A 328 16.52 -12.24 -21.63
CA PRO A 328 15.68 -12.04 -20.44
C PRO A 328 16.44 -12.18 -19.11
N LEU A 329 17.48 -13.02 -19.04
CA LEU A 329 18.28 -13.19 -17.81
C LEU A 329 19.16 -11.97 -17.52
N TYR A 330 19.58 -11.21 -18.52
CA TYR A 330 20.32 -9.97 -18.32
C TYR A 330 19.51 -8.91 -17.54
N ALA A 331 18.18 -8.93 -17.65
CA ALA A 331 17.31 -8.05 -16.88
C ALA A 331 17.04 -8.58 -15.45
N ALA A 332 16.82 -9.89 -15.28
CA ALA A 332 16.47 -10.49 -13.99
C ALA A 332 17.68 -10.67 -13.04
N ALA A 333 18.84 -11.07 -13.57
CA ALA A 333 20.03 -11.37 -12.77
C ALA A 333 20.44 -10.23 -11.82
N PRO A 334 20.61 -8.96 -12.26
CA PRO A 334 21.04 -7.89 -11.36
C PRO A 334 20.06 -7.54 -10.22
N ILE A 335 18.79 -7.91 -10.38
CA ILE A 335 17.74 -7.63 -9.39
C ILE A 335 17.72 -8.73 -8.31
N THR A 336 18.23 -9.94 -8.61
CA THR A 336 18.22 -11.11 -7.72
C THR A 336 18.64 -10.84 -6.28
N PRO A 337 19.72 -10.09 -5.98
CA PRO A 337 20.13 -9.83 -4.61
C PRO A 337 19.11 -9.06 -3.76
N MET A 338 18.15 -8.37 -4.38
CA MET A 338 17.04 -7.71 -3.68
C MET A 338 16.08 -8.70 -3.00
N ILE A 339 16.19 -10.00 -3.29
CA ILE A 339 15.46 -11.02 -2.55
C ILE A 339 15.94 -11.13 -1.10
N ILE A 340 17.20 -10.77 -0.81
CA ILE A 340 17.79 -10.84 0.53
C ILE A 340 17.03 -9.92 1.51
N PRO A 341 16.93 -8.59 1.27
CA PRO A 341 16.09 -7.75 2.11
C PRO A 341 14.63 -8.20 2.07
N GLY A 342 14.09 -8.55 0.91
CA GLY A 342 12.70 -9.02 0.79
C GLY A 342 12.35 -10.20 1.72
N ILE A 343 13.20 -11.23 1.79
CA ILE A 343 12.99 -12.39 2.67
C ILE A 343 13.16 -12.01 4.14
N VAL A 344 14.19 -11.23 4.48
CA VAL A 344 14.47 -10.84 5.86
C VAL A 344 13.31 -10.02 6.43
N PHE A 345 12.82 -9.03 5.68
CA PHE A 345 11.66 -8.23 6.07
C PHE A 345 10.39 -9.07 6.19
N ARG A 346 10.14 -9.98 5.25
CA ARG A 346 8.97 -10.88 5.29
C ARG A 346 9.00 -11.82 6.49
N GLN A 347 10.17 -12.34 6.87
CA GLN A 347 10.33 -13.19 8.05
C GLN A 347 10.02 -12.41 9.34
N GLU A 348 10.56 -11.20 9.48
CA GLU A 348 10.29 -10.38 10.65
C GLU A 348 8.81 -9.95 10.69
N GLU A 349 8.21 -9.63 9.54
CA GLU A 349 6.79 -9.32 9.45
C GLU A 349 5.91 -10.51 9.86
N GLN A 350 6.25 -11.73 9.44
CA GLN A 350 5.52 -12.92 9.87
C GLN A 350 5.61 -13.10 11.39
N ARG A 351 6.77 -12.86 12.00
CA ARG A 351 6.91 -12.87 13.47
C ARG A 351 6.09 -11.78 14.15
N ILE A 352 5.94 -10.61 13.53
CA ILE A 352 5.04 -9.55 14.04
C ILE A 352 3.60 -10.07 14.01
N LYS A 353 3.16 -10.65 12.88
CA LYS A 353 1.82 -11.26 12.74
C LYS A 353 1.58 -12.40 13.75
N ASP A 354 2.59 -13.21 14.04
CA ASP A 354 2.51 -14.31 15.03
C ASP A 354 2.41 -13.77 16.46
N ARG A 355 3.05 -12.64 16.77
CA ARG A 355 2.93 -11.96 18.07
C ARG A 355 1.55 -11.32 18.21
N ASP A 356 1.04 -10.71 17.13
CA ASP A 356 -0.29 -10.11 17.07
C ASP A 356 -1.39 -11.12 17.39
N SER A 357 -1.31 -12.34 16.88
CA SER A 357 -2.32 -13.37 17.16
C SER A 357 -2.37 -13.82 18.61
N GLU A 358 -1.25 -13.71 19.34
CA GLU A 358 -1.14 -14.17 20.73
C GLU A 358 -1.45 -13.07 21.77
N PHE A 359 -1.30 -11.80 21.38
CA PHE A 359 -1.51 -10.66 22.28
C PHE A 359 -2.91 -10.58 22.91
N PRO A 360 -4.03 -10.81 22.18
CA PRO A 360 -5.36 -10.79 22.79
C PRO A 360 -5.53 -11.80 23.91
N ASN A 361 -4.90 -12.97 23.79
CA ASN A 361 -4.92 -14.00 24.83
C ASN A 361 -4.09 -13.58 26.04
N PHE A 362 -2.94 -12.96 25.80
CA PHE A 362 -2.08 -12.42 26.85
C PHE A 362 -2.77 -11.31 27.64
N ILE A 363 -3.30 -10.27 26.97
CA ILE A 363 -3.87 -9.10 27.64
C ILE A 363 -5.13 -9.44 28.43
N ARG A 364 -5.98 -10.34 27.91
CA ARG A 364 -7.15 -10.87 28.61
C ARG A 364 -6.74 -11.65 29.86
N ALA A 365 -5.75 -12.52 29.74
CA ALA A 365 -5.26 -13.30 30.87
C ALA A 365 -4.58 -12.41 31.92
N LEU A 366 -3.81 -11.41 31.50
CA LEU A 366 -3.20 -10.42 32.39
C LEU A 366 -4.28 -9.68 33.17
N GLY A 367 -5.26 -9.09 32.47
CA GLY A 367 -6.38 -8.37 33.07
C GLY A 367 -7.21 -9.21 34.05
N ALA A 368 -7.55 -10.44 33.67
CA ALA A 368 -8.31 -11.35 34.54
C ALA A 368 -7.53 -11.72 35.80
N THR A 369 -6.23 -11.96 35.69
CA THR A 369 -5.40 -12.38 36.82
C THR A 369 -5.05 -11.21 37.73
N GLU A 370 -4.79 -10.03 37.18
CA GLU A 370 -4.61 -8.78 37.94
C GLU A 370 -5.86 -8.42 38.74
N GLY A 371 -7.03 -8.49 38.10
CA GLY A 371 -8.31 -8.25 38.77
C GLY A 371 -8.58 -9.26 39.91
N ALA A 372 -8.30 -10.55 39.68
CA ALA A 372 -8.53 -11.59 40.67
C ALA A 372 -7.55 -11.55 41.86
N LYS A 373 -6.27 -11.25 41.61
CA LYS A 373 -5.23 -11.22 42.66
C LYS A 373 -5.06 -9.86 43.33
N GLN A 374 -5.67 -8.80 42.77
CA GLN A 374 -5.47 -7.41 43.22
C GLN A 374 -3.98 -7.05 43.37
N SER A 375 -3.14 -7.57 42.49
CA SER A 375 -1.68 -7.42 42.56
C SER A 375 -1.14 -6.61 41.39
N THR A 376 0.08 -6.10 41.51
CA THR A 376 0.74 -5.38 40.41
C THR A 376 1.04 -6.28 39.22
N THR A 377 1.16 -5.68 38.04
CA THR A 377 1.52 -6.36 36.78
C THR A 377 2.75 -7.24 36.92
N GLY A 378 3.82 -6.76 37.57
CA GLY A 378 5.03 -7.55 37.81
C GLY A 378 4.78 -8.84 38.61
N ALA A 379 3.92 -8.79 39.64
CA ALA A 379 3.60 -9.96 40.45
C ALA A 379 2.77 -11.01 39.67
N VAL A 380 1.84 -10.54 38.83
CA VAL A 380 1.04 -11.43 37.96
C VAL A 380 1.91 -12.08 36.90
N LEU A 381 2.79 -11.30 36.27
CA LEU A 381 3.70 -11.77 35.23
C LEU A 381 4.64 -12.88 35.71
N ARG A 382 5.01 -12.92 36.99
CA ARG A 382 5.80 -14.03 37.58
C ARG A 382 5.15 -15.40 37.33
N THR A 383 3.82 -15.45 37.38
CA THR A 383 3.04 -16.65 37.11
C THR A 383 2.64 -16.77 35.65
N LEU A 384 2.25 -15.65 35.02
CA LEU A 384 1.72 -15.65 33.67
C LEU A 384 2.78 -16.04 32.64
N ARG A 385 4.04 -15.63 32.81
CA ARG A 385 5.16 -15.98 31.91
C ARG A 385 5.48 -17.48 31.83
N LYS A 386 4.94 -18.29 32.75
CA LYS A 386 5.10 -19.75 32.71
C LYS A 386 4.14 -20.40 31.71
N LYS A 387 3.08 -19.70 31.30
CA LYS A 387 2.19 -20.12 30.23
C LYS A 387 2.83 -19.82 28.88
N ASP A 388 2.58 -20.67 27.90
CA ASP A 388 3.00 -20.43 26.53
C ASP A 388 2.05 -19.45 25.82
N PHE A 389 2.63 -18.36 25.31
CA PHE A 389 2.00 -17.36 24.42
C PHE A 389 2.71 -17.33 23.06
N GLY A 390 3.27 -18.46 22.62
CA GLY A 390 3.90 -18.63 21.33
C GLY A 390 5.04 -17.63 21.09
N ALA A 391 4.95 -16.89 19.99
CA ALA A 391 5.97 -15.91 19.59
C ALA A 391 6.10 -14.72 20.57
N LEU A 392 5.12 -14.50 21.45
CA LEU A 392 5.11 -13.40 22.41
C LEU A 392 5.79 -13.78 23.74
N SER A 393 5.99 -15.07 24.02
CA SER A 393 6.58 -15.57 25.27
C SER A 393 7.93 -14.91 25.62
N PRO A 394 8.89 -14.74 24.68
CA PRO A 394 10.15 -14.06 24.97
C PRO A 394 9.97 -12.58 25.34
N ASN A 395 9.05 -11.87 24.67
CA ASN A 395 8.74 -10.46 24.93
C ASN A 395 8.12 -10.29 26.33
N ILE A 396 7.22 -11.19 26.73
CA ILE A 396 6.59 -11.19 28.06
C ILE A 396 7.64 -11.45 29.16
N ASP A 397 8.57 -12.38 28.95
CA ASP A 397 9.63 -12.63 29.93
C ASP A 397 10.58 -11.44 30.07
N ASN A 398 10.89 -10.74 28.97
CA ASN A 398 11.66 -9.49 29.01
C ASN A 398 10.91 -8.36 29.72
N LEU A 399 9.61 -8.21 29.49
CA LEU A 399 8.77 -7.26 30.23
C LEU A 399 8.80 -7.55 31.74
N TYR A 400 8.65 -8.82 32.13
CA TYR A 400 8.77 -9.24 33.53
C TYR A 400 10.14 -8.90 34.13
N LYS A 401 11.23 -9.22 33.42
CA LYS A 401 12.61 -8.89 33.87
C LYS A 401 12.76 -7.39 34.12
N ARG A 402 12.31 -6.55 33.18
CA ARG A 402 12.40 -5.08 33.28
C ARG A 402 11.63 -4.55 34.50
N LEU A 403 10.38 -4.99 34.68
CA LEU A 403 9.57 -4.63 35.84
C LEU A 403 10.21 -5.08 37.17
N ASN A 404 10.83 -6.26 37.19
CA ASN A 404 11.50 -6.79 38.38
C ASN A 404 12.86 -6.11 38.67
N MET A 405 13.49 -5.51 37.66
CA MET A 405 14.67 -4.64 37.80
C MET A 405 14.31 -3.21 38.25
N ARG A 406 13.05 -2.95 38.62
CA ARG A 406 12.53 -1.64 39.04
C ARG A 406 12.67 -0.55 37.97
N ILE A 407 12.67 -0.93 36.70
CA ILE A 407 12.42 0.02 35.62
C ILE A 407 10.97 0.50 35.77
N GLU A 408 10.74 1.80 35.56
CA GLU A 408 9.42 2.40 35.57
C GLU A 408 8.45 1.61 34.65
N PRO A 409 7.22 1.29 35.11
CA PRO A 409 6.26 0.50 34.34
C PRO A 409 6.03 1.01 32.92
N THR A 410 5.80 2.32 32.77
CA THR A 410 5.54 2.98 31.49
C THR A 410 6.70 2.77 30.52
N SER A 411 7.93 3.05 30.97
CA SER A 411 9.15 2.75 30.21
C SER A 411 9.29 1.26 29.87
N ALA A 412 9.00 0.35 30.80
CA ALA A 412 9.11 -1.09 30.58
C ALA A 412 8.12 -1.60 29.51
N TRP A 413 6.90 -1.06 29.50
CA TRP A 413 5.89 -1.33 28.46
C TRP A 413 6.29 -0.74 27.11
N ARG A 414 6.86 0.47 27.06
CA ARG A 414 7.40 1.06 25.82
C ARG A 414 8.52 0.23 25.20
N PHE A 415 9.42 -0.33 26.03
CA PHE A 415 10.40 -1.29 25.52
C PHE A 415 9.75 -2.60 25.02
N PHE A 416 8.68 -3.07 25.67
CA PHE A 416 7.95 -4.25 25.22
C PHE A 416 7.28 -4.02 23.85
N THR A 417 6.63 -2.88 23.63
CA THR A 417 5.99 -2.54 22.35
C THR A 417 7.05 -2.32 21.25
N ALA A 418 8.18 -1.66 21.57
CA ALA A 418 9.32 -1.52 20.67
C ALA A 418 9.96 -2.86 20.27
N ASP A 419 10.06 -3.83 21.19
CA ASP A 419 10.53 -5.17 20.90
C ASP A 419 9.53 -5.95 20.01
N CYS A 420 8.22 -5.73 20.22
CA CYS A 420 7.17 -6.37 19.43
C CYS A 420 7.10 -5.85 17.99
N ARG A 421 7.35 -4.56 17.77
CA ARG A 421 7.26 -3.86 16.46
C ARG A 421 5.91 -3.97 15.76
N SER A 422 4.86 -4.32 16.50
CA SER A 422 3.50 -4.32 15.99
C SER A 422 2.81 -3.02 16.32
N TYR A 423 2.15 -2.45 15.32
CA TYR A 423 1.27 -1.29 15.50
C TYR A 423 0.12 -1.62 16.47
N LEU A 424 -0.56 -2.76 16.28
CA LEU A 424 -1.69 -3.12 17.15
C LEU A 424 -1.25 -3.37 18.59
N ILE A 425 -0.15 -4.11 18.81
CA ILE A 425 0.34 -4.38 20.16
C ILE A 425 0.70 -3.06 20.84
N GLN A 426 1.35 -2.13 20.13
CA GLN A 426 1.68 -0.84 20.71
C GLN A 426 0.42 -0.07 21.10
N THR A 427 -0.51 0.15 20.16
CA THR A 427 -1.71 0.95 20.40
C THR A 427 -2.55 0.37 21.54
N PHE A 428 -2.81 -0.94 21.53
CA PHE A 428 -3.62 -1.59 22.55
C PHE A 428 -2.88 -1.77 23.90
N SER A 429 -1.55 -1.88 23.91
CA SER A 429 -0.78 -1.88 25.16
C SER A 429 -0.81 -0.50 25.83
N GLU A 430 -0.73 0.57 25.04
CA GLU A 430 -0.80 1.94 25.55
C GLU A 430 -2.19 2.19 26.18
N MET A 431 -3.28 1.82 25.48
CA MET A 431 -4.63 1.87 26.04
C MET A 431 -4.74 1.13 27.36
N TYR A 432 -4.17 -0.09 27.46
CA TYR A 432 -4.22 -0.86 28.69
C TYR A 432 -3.44 -0.19 29.83
N LEU A 433 -2.24 0.32 29.54
CA LEU A 433 -1.37 0.97 30.51
C LEU A 433 -2.02 2.25 31.06
N ILE A 434 -2.41 3.16 30.18
CA ILE A 434 -3.05 4.43 30.57
C ILE A 434 -4.36 4.15 31.29
N GLY A 435 -5.20 3.27 30.75
CA GLY A 435 -6.45 2.87 31.41
C GLY A 435 -6.21 2.30 32.82
N ARG A 436 -5.10 1.59 33.03
CA ARG A 436 -4.73 1.03 34.33
C ARG A 436 -4.22 2.09 35.30
N GLU A 437 -3.38 3.02 34.83
CA GLU A 437 -2.86 4.16 35.62
C GLU A 437 -4.01 5.07 36.08
N MET A 438 -5.01 5.28 35.22
CA MET A 438 -6.23 6.04 35.49
C MET A 438 -7.25 5.29 36.38
N GLY A 439 -6.89 4.09 36.88
CA GLY A 439 -7.71 3.34 37.84
C GLY A 439 -8.81 2.46 37.25
N GLY A 440 -8.75 2.16 35.95
CA GLY A 440 -9.67 1.23 35.29
C GLY A 440 -9.56 -0.20 35.81
N SER A 441 -10.66 -0.96 35.66
CA SER A 441 -10.74 -2.37 36.03
C SER A 441 -9.85 -3.22 35.10
N PRO A 442 -8.80 -3.91 35.60
CA PRO A 442 -7.89 -4.68 34.74
C PRO A 442 -8.62 -5.75 33.91
N LYS A 443 -9.65 -6.38 34.49
CA LYS A 443 -10.45 -7.40 33.82
C LYS A 443 -11.25 -6.81 32.65
N GLN A 444 -11.96 -5.70 32.89
CA GLN A 444 -12.77 -5.04 31.87
C GLN A 444 -11.89 -4.49 30.73
N LEU A 445 -10.77 -3.86 31.07
CA LEU A 445 -9.80 -3.37 30.09
C LEU A 445 -9.24 -4.51 29.24
N GLY A 446 -8.82 -5.61 29.87
CA GLY A 446 -8.28 -6.77 29.17
C GLY A 446 -9.31 -7.48 28.30
N GLU A 447 -10.57 -7.56 28.71
CA GLU A 447 -11.67 -8.12 27.91
C GLU A 447 -11.97 -7.25 26.69
N LEU A 448 -12.15 -5.94 26.91
CA LEU A 448 -12.48 -4.99 25.87
C LEU A 448 -11.41 -4.89 24.76
N ILE A 449 -10.16 -4.70 25.19
CA ILE A 449 -9.01 -4.61 24.27
C ILE A 449 -8.85 -5.90 23.48
N SER A 450 -9.00 -7.04 24.15
CA SER A 450 -8.88 -8.35 23.51
C SER A 450 -9.99 -8.60 22.49
N GLU A 451 -11.23 -8.23 22.79
CA GLU A 451 -12.35 -8.37 21.87
C GLU A 451 -12.18 -7.51 20.61
N ASN A 452 -11.86 -6.23 20.80
CA ASN A 452 -11.67 -5.28 19.70
C ASN A 452 -10.48 -5.68 18.81
N MET A 453 -9.36 -6.06 19.43
CA MET A 453 -8.19 -6.53 18.69
C MET A 453 -8.49 -7.82 17.91
N ASN A 454 -9.27 -8.76 18.48
CA ASN A 454 -9.67 -9.97 17.77
C ASN A 454 -10.50 -9.66 16.51
N GLN A 455 -11.40 -8.67 16.56
CA GLN A 455 -12.16 -8.25 15.37
C GLN A 455 -11.22 -7.73 14.27
N VAL A 456 -10.22 -6.92 14.62
CA VAL A 456 -9.21 -6.42 13.66
C VAL A 456 -8.36 -7.57 13.09
N LEU A 457 -7.95 -8.54 13.93
CA LEU A 457 -7.18 -9.70 13.47
C LEU A 457 -7.97 -10.60 12.51
N GLN A 458 -9.27 -10.77 12.74
CA GLN A 458 -10.13 -11.51 11.80
C GLN A 458 -10.19 -10.84 10.42
N LEU A 459 -10.26 -9.51 10.39
CA LEU A 459 -10.21 -8.73 9.14
C LEU A 459 -8.86 -8.85 8.43
N ARG A 460 -7.75 -8.76 9.19
CA ARG A 460 -6.40 -9.00 8.66
C ARG A 460 -6.24 -10.39 8.08
N GLN A 461 -6.83 -11.42 8.70
CA GLN A 461 -6.80 -12.78 8.20
C GLN A 461 -7.57 -12.90 6.86
N LYS A 462 -8.73 -12.26 6.73
CA LYS A 462 -9.46 -12.18 5.45
C LYS A 462 -8.65 -11.45 4.37
N ARG A 463 -8.02 -10.32 4.72
CA ARG A 463 -7.12 -9.60 3.81
C ARG A 463 -5.96 -10.48 3.34
N LYS A 464 -5.34 -11.23 4.26
CA LYS A 464 -4.25 -12.17 3.94
C LYS A 464 -4.69 -13.26 2.96
N GLN A 465 -5.91 -13.79 3.11
CA GLN A 465 -6.48 -14.76 2.17
C GLN A 465 -6.66 -14.14 0.78
N ALA A 466 -7.31 -12.98 0.69
CA ALA A 466 -7.50 -12.26 -0.59
C ALA A 466 -6.16 -11.93 -1.27
N THR A 467 -5.17 -11.47 -0.49
CA THR A 467 -3.81 -11.18 -0.96
C THR A 467 -3.13 -12.43 -1.50
N THR A 468 -3.24 -13.56 -0.81
CA THR A 468 -2.60 -14.83 -1.23
C THR A 468 -3.17 -15.30 -2.58
N THR A 469 -4.49 -15.23 -2.75
CA THR A 469 -5.14 -15.52 -4.03
C THR A 469 -4.64 -14.59 -5.14
N LEU A 470 -4.55 -13.28 -4.88
CA LEU A 470 -4.03 -12.31 -5.85
C LEU A 470 -2.57 -12.60 -6.22
N VAL A 471 -1.71 -12.94 -5.25
CA VAL A 471 -0.30 -13.29 -5.51
C VAL A 471 -0.21 -14.47 -6.48
N GLY A 472 -1.00 -15.53 -6.25
CA GLY A 472 -1.05 -16.69 -7.13
C GLY A 472 -1.48 -16.33 -8.56
N LEU A 473 -2.52 -15.49 -8.69
CA LEU A 473 -3.00 -15.01 -9.99
C LEU A 473 -1.95 -14.15 -10.71
N LEU A 474 -1.34 -13.17 -10.04
CA LEU A 474 -0.32 -12.31 -10.65
C LEU A 474 0.89 -13.09 -11.14
N TYR A 475 1.30 -14.11 -10.38
CA TYR A 475 2.41 -14.99 -10.75
C TYR A 475 2.05 -15.82 -11.99
N GLY A 476 0.86 -16.45 -11.97
CA GLY A 476 0.37 -17.24 -13.11
C GLY A 476 0.16 -16.41 -14.38
N MET A 477 -0.40 -15.20 -14.25
CA MET A 477 -0.61 -14.29 -15.37
C MET A 477 0.70 -13.77 -15.95
N THR A 478 1.70 -13.50 -15.12
CA THR A 478 3.03 -13.08 -15.61
C THR A 478 3.68 -14.19 -16.42
N ALA A 479 3.57 -15.44 -15.98
CA ALA A 479 4.02 -16.59 -16.75
C ALA A 479 3.24 -16.73 -18.07
N ALA A 480 1.90 -16.73 -18.02
CA ALA A 480 1.06 -16.92 -19.20
C ALA A 480 1.24 -15.80 -20.25
N SER A 481 1.30 -14.54 -19.81
CA SER A 481 1.51 -13.39 -20.69
C SER A 481 2.89 -13.42 -21.34
N THR A 482 3.94 -13.68 -20.53
CA THR A 482 5.30 -13.87 -21.04
C THR A 482 5.35 -14.99 -22.08
N PHE A 483 4.75 -16.15 -21.79
CA PHE A 483 4.69 -17.26 -22.71
C PHE A 483 4.07 -16.82 -24.06
N ALA A 484 2.91 -16.17 -24.02
CA ALA A 484 2.25 -15.67 -25.21
C ALA A 484 3.09 -14.64 -25.98
N PHE A 485 3.74 -13.71 -25.30
CA PHE A 485 4.62 -12.70 -25.91
C PHE A 485 5.75 -13.33 -26.71
N PHE A 486 6.45 -14.30 -26.11
CA PHE A 486 7.55 -14.98 -26.77
C PHE A 486 7.08 -15.95 -27.86
N ILE A 487 5.90 -16.56 -27.74
CA ILE A 487 5.29 -17.32 -28.84
C ILE A 487 5.05 -16.41 -30.05
N GLY A 488 4.47 -15.22 -29.84
CA GLY A 488 4.27 -14.24 -30.92
C GLY A 488 5.57 -13.89 -31.64
N LEU A 489 6.65 -13.64 -30.88
CA LEU A 489 7.98 -13.37 -31.43
C LEU A 489 8.54 -14.57 -32.22
N GLN A 490 8.35 -15.80 -31.72
CA GLN A 490 8.84 -17.00 -32.39
C GLN A 490 8.08 -17.31 -33.68
N VAL A 491 6.77 -17.07 -33.73
CA VAL A 491 5.99 -17.19 -34.97
C VAL A 491 6.56 -16.27 -36.05
N VAL A 492 6.90 -15.03 -35.71
CA VAL A 492 7.56 -14.09 -36.63
C VAL A 492 8.92 -14.63 -37.08
N ASN A 493 9.72 -15.17 -36.15
CA ASN A 493 11.03 -15.74 -36.45
C ASN A 493 10.94 -16.90 -37.47
N ILE A 494 9.94 -17.77 -37.31
CA ILE A 494 9.67 -18.89 -38.23
C ILE A 494 9.29 -18.36 -39.62
N LEU A 495 8.34 -17.41 -39.68
CA LEU A 495 7.90 -16.82 -40.95
C LEU A 495 9.06 -16.13 -41.68
N ALA A 496 9.95 -15.47 -40.94
CA ALA A 496 11.16 -14.87 -41.49
C ALA A 496 12.13 -15.92 -42.05
N GLY A 497 12.37 -17.03 -41.33
CA GLY A 497 13.20 -18.13 -41.79
C GLY A 497 12.66 -18.82 -43.05
N MET A 498 11.33 -19.03 -43.14
CA MET A 498 10.70 -19.63 -44.32
C MET A 498 10.78 -18.73 -45.57
N SER A 499 10.58 -17.42 -45.39
CA SER A 499 10.69 -16.43 -46.48
C SER A 499 12.08 -16.44 -47.13
N LEU A 500 13.14 -16.57 -46.33
CA LEU A 500 14.52 -16.66 -46.83
C LEU A 500 14.74 -17.93 -47.68
N ASN A 501 14.19 -19.09 -47.27
CA ASN A 501 14.32 -20.34 -48.02
C ASN A 501 13.52 -20.37 -49.34
N LEU A 502 12.39 -19.65 -49.41
CA LEU A 502 11.56 -19.56 -50.63
C LEU A 502 12.20 -18.68 -51.72
N SER A 503 12.97 -17.66 -51.31
CA SER A 503 13.66 -16.74 -52.23
C SER A 503 14.74 -17.42 -53.07
N THR A 504 15.24 -18.59 -52.64
CA THR A 504 16.32 -19.33 -53.28
C THR A 504 15.85 -20.34 -54.34
N GLY A 505 14.56 -20.66 -54.43
CA GLY A 505 14.06 -21.80 -55.22
C GLY A 505 12.91 -21.55 -56.20
N SER A 506 12.18 -20.43 -56.14
CA SER A 506 11.01 -20.24 -57.02
C SER A 506 10.72 -18.77 -57.36
N ARG A 507 10.53 -18.46 -58.66
CA ARG A 507 10.11 -17.14 -59.21
C ARG A 507 8.62 -16.86 -58.97
N LEU A 508 8.09 -17.14 -57.77
CA LEU A 508 6.71 -16.81 -57.39
C LEU A 508 6.70 -15.64 -56.41
N ASP A 509 5.82 -14.66 -56.66
CA ASP A 509 5.52 -13.44 -55.88
C ASP A 509 5.10 -13.69 -54.41
N ALA A 510 5.26 -14.89 -53.86
CA ALA A 510 5.02 -15.15 -52.44
C ALA A 510 5.98 -14.35 -51.53
N ALA A 511 7.15 -13.96 -52.05
CA ALA A 511 8.08 -13.07 -51.36
C ALA A 511 7.55 -11.63 -51.17
N SER A 512 6.55 -11.19 -51.95
CA SER A 512 5.94 -9.85 -51.77
C SER A 512 4.79 -9.82 -50.76
N LEU A 513 4.34 -10.98 -50.28
CA LEU A 513 3.24 -11.09 -49.30
C LEU A 513 3.72 -11.10 -47.84
N ILE A 514 5.02 -11.32 -47.61
CA ILE A 514 5.61 -11.44 -46.28
C ILE A 514 6.72 -10.37 -46.13
N ASN A 515 6.46 -9.35 -45.32
CA ASN A 515 7.36 -8.20 -45.14
C ASN A 515 8.32 -8.39 -43.96
N THR A 516 9.31 -9.27 -44.11
CA THR A 516 10.25 -9.63 -43.03
C THR A 516 11.44 -8.68 -42.88
N SER A 517 11.75 -7.87 -43.90
CA SER A 517 12.85 -6.89 -43.87
C SER A 517 12.61 -5.71 -42.92
N VAL A 518 11.35 -5.49 -42.51
CA VAL A 518 10.96 -4.41 -41.58
C VAL A 518 11.17 -4.81 -40.11
N TYR A 519 11.48 -6.08 -39.85
CA TYR A 519 11.61 -6.61 -38.49
C TYR A 519 13.04 -6.50 -37.95
N ASN A 520 13.17 -5.83 -36.80
CA ASN A 520 14.33 -5.94 -35.94
C ASN A 520 13.98 -6.86 -34.75
N ILE A 521 14.21 -8.16 -34.93
CA ILE A 521 13.86 -9.19 -33.93
C ILE A 521 14.54 -8.91 -32.57
N PRO A 522 15.85 -8.58 -32.48
CA PRO A 522 16.47 -8.22 -31.21
C PRO A 522 15.82 -7.02 -30.51
N LEU A 523 15.41 -6.00 -31.27
CA LEU A 523 14.75 -4.82 -30.71
C LEU A 523 13.36 -5.15 -30.17
N ILE A 524 12.56 -5.96 -30.89
CA ILE A 524 11.24 -6.39 -30.41
C ILE A 524 11.39 -7.25 -29.17
N GLU A 525 12.36 -8.16 -29.13
CA GLU A 525 12.66 -8.94 -27.93
C GLU A 525 13.00 -8.07 -26.74
N PHE A 526 13.85 -7.05 -26.93
CA PHE A 526 14.19 -6.09 -25.89
C PHE A 526 12.95 -5.33 -25.38
N LEU A 527 12.06 -4.90 -26.28
CA LEU A 527 10.78 -4.29 -25.93
C LEU A 527 9.88 -5.23 -25.13
N LEU A 528 9.83 -6.52 -25.48
CA LEU A 528 9.09 -7.54 -24.75
C LEU A 528 9.65 -7.77 -23.33
N ILE A 529 10.95 -7.64 -23.15
CA ILE A 529 11.57 -7.73 -21.81
C ILE A 529 11.24 -6.49 -20.98
N ILE A 530 11.23 -5.30 -21.57
CA ILE A 530 10.81 -4.06 -20.88
C ILE A 530 9.39 -4.18 -20.33
N ILE A 531 8.44 -4.65 -21.14
CA ILE A 531 7.05 -4.81 -20.68
C ILE A 531 6.91 -5.86 -19.57
N ILE A 532 7.66 -6.96 -19.63
CA ILE A 532 7.69 -7.97 -18.56
C ILE A 532 8.24 -7.37 -17.26
N MET A 533 9.36 -6.64 -17.34
CA MET A 533 9.96 -6.00 -16.17
C MET A 533 9.05 -4.93 -15.56
N PHE A 534 8.40 -4.13 -16.40
CA PHE A 534 7.46 -3.11 -15.95
C PHE A 534 6.20 -3.73 -15.35
N GLY A 535 5.66 -4.77 -15.99
CA GLY A 535 4.53 -5.55 -15.46
C GLY A 535 4.84 -6.22 -14.13
N ALA A 536 6.05 -6.79 -13.97
CA ALA A 536 6.55 -7.35 -12.72
C ALA A 536 6.65 -6.28 -11.62
N MET A 537 7.17 -5.09 -11.96
CA MET A 537 7.26 -3.96 -11.03
C MET A 537 5.88 -3.55 -10.53
N LEU A 538 4.93 -3.26 -11.43
CA LEU A 538 3.58 -2.85 -11.04
C LEU A 538 2.84 -3.95 -10.28
N SER A 539 2.94 -5.21 -10.71
CA SER A 539 2.35 -6.36 -10.00
C SER A 539 2.90 -6.50 -8.58
N SER A 540 4.22 -6.32 -8.39
CA SER A 540 4.83 -6.34 -7.06
C SER A 540 4.35 -5.19 -6.15
N LEU A 541 4.11 -4.01 -6.72
CA LEU A 541 3.56 -2.85 -6.00
C LEU A 541 2.08 -3.03 -5.65
N MET A 542 1.29 -3.68 -6.52
CA MET A 542 -0.09 -4.04 -6.25
C MET A 542 -0.19 -5.02 -5.08
N ILE A 543 0.61 -6.08 -5.08
CA ILE A 543 0.66 -7.06 -3.97
C ILE A 543 0.92 -6.37 -2.64
N ARG A 544 1.95 -5.52 -2.58
CA ARG A 544 2.30 -4.79 -1.34
C ARG A 544 1.17 -3.88 -0.85
N THR A 545 0.53 -3.18 -1.77
CA THR A 545 -0.56 -2.25 -1.45
C THR A 545 -1.75 -2.95 -0.80
N ILE A 546 -2.04 -4.20 -1.18
CA ILE A 546 -3.14 -4.97 -0.58
C ILE A 546 -2.70 -5.70 0.70
N ASP A 547 -1.48 -6.23 0.77
CA ASP A 547 -1.00 -6.92 1.99
C ASP A 547 -0.92 -5.96 3.20
N GLY A 548 -0.58 -4.68 2.96
CA GLY A 548 -0.38 -3.68 4.01
C GLY A 548 0.90 -3.88 4.84
N GLY A 549 1.80 -4.75 4.36
CA GLY A 549 3.11 -5.02 4.95
C GLY A 549 4.15 -3.96 4.62
N HIS A 550 5.42 -4.23 4.99
CA HIS A 550 6.51 -3.28 4.75
C HIS A 550 6.83 -3.09 3.26
N ASN A 551 7.34 -1.91 2.89
CA ASN A 551 7.70 -1.58 1.50
C ASN A 551 8.75 -2.53 0.91
N ALA A 552 9.65 -3.07 1.73
CA ALA A 552 10.68 -4.00 1.27
C ALA A 552 10.12 -5.35 0.78
N ASN A 553 8.90 -5.73 1.15
CA ASN A 553 8.29 -6.97 0.62
C ASN A 553 8.05 -6.89 -0.90
N THR A 554 7.91 -5.68 -1.47
CA THR A 554 7.83 -5.47 -2.91
C THR A 554 9.04 -6.06 -3.64
N TYR A 555 10.24 -5.96 -3.06
CA TYR A 555 11.45 -6.47 -3.68
C TYR A 555 11.41 -7.99 -3.91
N MET A 556 10.89 -8.75 -2.94
CA MET A 556 10.76 -10.20 -3.09
C MET A 556 9.83 -10.55 -4.26
N HIS A 557 8.65 -9.93 -4.32
CA HIS A 557 7.69 -10.18 -5.40
C HIS A 557 8.23 -9.73 -6.75
N PHE A 558 8.93 -8.59 -6.80
CA PHE A 558 9.55 -8.09 -8.02
C PHE A 558 10.61 -9.05 -8.57
N VAL A 559 11.50 -9.57 -7.71
CA VAL A 559 12.50 -10.57 -8.09
C VAL A 559 11.82 -11.82 -8.64
N ILE A 560 10.85 -12.38 -7.90
CA ILE A 560 10.19 -13.63 -8.31
C ILE A 560 9.45 -13.46 -9.63
N LEU A 561 8.69 -12.37 -9.80
CA LEU A 561 7.97 -12.08 -11.05
C LEU A 561 8.92 -11.87 -12.23
N SER A 562 10.04 -11.17 -12.01
CA SER A 562 11.05 -10.97 -13.05
C SER A 562 11.70 -12.29 -13.46
N TRP A 563 11.97 -13.19 -12.51
CA TRP A 563 12.49 -14.53 -12.78
C TRP A 563 11.47 -15.44 -13.47
N ILE A 564 10.19 -15.39 -13.07
CA ILE A 564 9.12 -16.08 -13.79
C ILE A 564 9.10 -15.63 -15.26
N GLY A 565 9.13 -14.31 -15.51
CA GLY A 565 9.21 -13.78 -16.86
C GLY A 565 10.47 -14.21 -17.61
N ALA A 566 11.64 -14.14 -16.99
CA ALA A 566 12.89 -14.51 -17.64
C ALA A 566 12.98 -16.01 -17.96
N ILE A 567 12.58 -16.86 -17.03
CA ILE A 567 12.57 -18.32 -17.19
C ILE A 567 11.53 -18.71 -18.24
N THR A 568 10.31 -18.21 -18.15
CA THR A 568 9.26 -18.55 -19.11
C THR A 568 9.64 -18.07 -20.51
N GLY A 569 10.17 -16.85 -20.67
CA GLY A 569 10.61 -16.36 -21.98
C GLY A 569 11.72 -17.20 -22.58
N THR A 570 12.73 -17.56 -21.78
CA THR A 570 13.83 -18.44 -22.20
C THR A 570 13.32 -19.83 -22.58
N PHE A 571 12.48 -20.41 -21.73
CA PHE A 571 11.89 -21.72 -21.95
C PHE A 571 11.04 -21.77 -23.22
N THR A 572 10.21 -20.74 -23.46
CA THR A 572 9.41 -20.64 -24.69
C THR A 572 10.29 -20.63 -25.94
N LYS A 573 11.37 -19.84 -25.94
CA LYS A 573 12.31 -19.79 -27.07
C LYS A 573 12.96 -21.15 -27.33
N TRP A 574 13.46 -21.78 -26.27
CA TRP A 574 14.08 -23.10 -26.35
C TRP A 574 13.09 -24.15 -26.87
N LEU A 575 11.87 -24.18 -26.33
CA LEU A 575 10.82 -25.12 -26.74
C LEU A 575 10.52 -24.98 -28.23
N VAL A 576 10.28 -23.76 -28.71
CA VAL A 576 9.98 -23.55 -30.14
C VAL A 576 11.17 -23.92 -31.03
N SER A 577 12.40 -23.60 -30.62
CA SER A 577 13.60 -24.01 -31.36
C SER A 577 13.74 -25.54 -31.48
N GLN A 578 13.38 -26.30 -30.44
CA GLN A 578 13.40 -27.76 -30.49
C GLN A 578 12.32 -28.31 -31.42
N PHE A 579 11.12 -27.73 -31.39
CA PHE A 579 10.04 -28.09 -32.32
C PHE A 579 10.38 -27.84 -33.79
N LEU A 580 11.27 -26.89 -34.09
CA LEU A 580 11.73 -26.59 -35.44
C LEU A 580 12.90 -27.47 -35.90
N ALA A 581 13.58 -28.14 -34.95
CA ALA A 581 14.69 -29.04 -35.24
C ALA A 581 14.23 -30.47 -35.57
N ILE A 582 12.97 -30.81 -35.23
CA ILE A 582 12.25 -32.04 -35.60
C ILE A 582 11.46 -31.75 -36.88
#